data_AF-A0A1G9WL07-F1
#
_entry.id   AF-A0A1G9WL07-F1
#
_cell.length_a   1.000
_cell.length_b   1.000
_cell.length_c   1.000
_cell.angle_alpha   90.00
_cell.angle_beta   90.00
_cell.angle_gamma   90.00
#
_symmetry.space_group_name_H-M   'P 1'
#
loop_
_entity.id
_entity.type
_entity.pdbx_description
1 polymer ?
#
loop_
_entity_poly.entity_id
_entity_poly.type
_entity_poly.pdbx_seq_one_letter_code
_entity_poly.pdbx_strand_id
1 'polypeptide(L)'
;PLQKSSGGKERLGRISKMGDKYLRKLLIVGMTALVRRAKQNPEGDPRLADLLARKPTRVATVAMANKTARIVWAIMARGEIYRPGHRPALAA
;
A
#
# COMPACT_ATOMS: atom_id res chain seq x y z
N PRO A 1 19.81 7.17 3.56
CA PRO A 1 19.50 7.13 5.01
C PRO A 1 20.13 8.32 5.73
N LEU A 2 19.31 9.29 6.18
CA LEU A 2 19.73 10.19 7.25
C LEU A 2 18.74 9.98 8.39
N GLN A 3 19.19 9.28 9.42
CA GLN A 3 18.41 9.00 10.61
C GLN A 3 18.63 10.17 11.58
N LYS A 4 17.56 10.88 11.92
CA LYS A 4 17.55 11.78 13.08
C LYS A 4 16.38 11.38 13.96
N SER A 5 16.65 10.44 14.87
CA SER A 5 15.80 10.19 16.03
C SER A 5 16.19 11.19 17.11
N SER A 6 15.28 12.08 17.49
CA SER A 6 15.36 12.75 18.79
C SER A 6 14.12 12.38 19.60
N GLY A 7 14.33 11.86 20.81
CA GLY A 7 13.31 11.81 21.85
C GLY A 7 12.32 10.64 21.85
N GLY A 8 12.59 9.52 21.17
CA GLY A 8 11.89 8.25 21.43
C GLY A 8 10.38 8.22 21.16
N LYS A 9 9.84 9.19 20.41
CA LYS A 9 8.41 9.27 20.07
C LYS A 9 8.23 9.17 18.56
N GLU A 10 8.00 7.96 18.08
CA GLU A 10 7.65 7.73 16.68
C GLU A 10 6.20 8.13 16.43
N ARG A 11 5.98 9.20 15.65
CA ARG A 11 4.65 9.64 15.22
C ARG A 11 4.50 9.37 13.72
N LEU A 12 3.63 8.43 13.38
CA LEU A 12 3.33 8.06 11.99
C LEU A 12 2.32 9.06 11.39
N GLY A 13 2.84 9.99 10.59
CA GLY A 13 2.04 10.92 9.78
C GLY A 13 1.59 10.32 8.44
N ARG A 14 0.90 11.12 7.62
CA ARG A 14 0.56 10.79 6.21
C ARG A 14 1.80 10.30 5.45
N ILE A 15 1.61 9.46 4.44
CA ILE A 15 2.62 9.16 3.39
C ILE A 15 2.85 10.43 2.57
N SER A 16 3.48 11.42 3.18
CA SER A 16 3.91 12.65 2.52
C SER A 16 5.17 12.35 1.71
N LYS A 17 5.53 13.25 0.78
CA LYS A 17 6.85 13.21 0.12
C LYS A 17 8.03 13.14 1.13
N MET A 18 7.78 13.43 2.41
CA MET A 18 8.70 13.39 3.56
C MET A 18 8.75 12.06 4.34
N GLY A 19 7.93 11.05 4.02
CA GLY A 19 8.15 9.68 4.53
C GLY A 19 9.35 8.99 3.85
N ASP A 20 9.71 7.78 4.30
CA ASP A 20 10.84 7.04 3.70
C ASP A 20 10.64 6.82 2.19
N LYS A 21 11.51 7.48 1.40
CA LYS A 21 11.52 7.40 -0.06
C LYS A 21 11.87 5.99 -0.55
N TYR A 22 12.73 5.28 0.18
CA TYR A 22 13.15 3.93 -0.17
C TYR A 22 12.00 2.94 0.01
N LEU A 23 11.31 2.99 1.17
CA LEU A 23 10.14 2.15 1.40
C LEU A 23 9.02 2.42 0.37
N ARG A 24 8.75 3.69 0.05
CA ARG A 24 7.82 4.04 -1.03
C ARG A 24 8.24 3.44 -2.37
N LYS A 25 9.52 3.52 -2.72
CA LYS A 25 10.05 2.95 -3.96
C LYS A 25 9.84 1.44 -3.99
N LEU A 26 10.17 0.73 -2.91
CA LEU A 26 9.96 -0.72 -2.81
C LEU A 26 8.50 -1.11 -2.98
N LEU A 27 7.57 -0.41 -2.31
CA LEU A 27 6.14 -0.67 -2.45
C LEU A 27 5.66 -0.43 -3.88
N ILE A 28 6.10 0.66 -4.54
CA ILE A 28 5.73 0.93 -5.93
C ILE A 28 6.28 -0.15 -6.87
N VAL A 29 7.53 -0.59 -6.69
CA VAL A 29 8.13 -1.67 -7.49
C VAL A 29 7.35 -2.97 -7.31
N GLY A 30 7.02 -3.36 -6.08
CA GLY A 30 6.20 -4.55 -5.80
C GLY A 30 4.81 -4.47 -6.42
N MET A 31 4.14 -3.32 -6.32
CA MET A 31 2.82 -3.13 -6.94
C MET A 31 2.89 -3.06 -8.47
N THR A 32 4.01 -2.66 -9.04
CA THR A 32 4.22 -2.69 -10.51
C THR A 32 4.20 -4.14 -11.01
N ALA A 33 4.82 -5.07 -10.29
CA ALA A 33 4.76 -6.49 -10.61
C ALA A 33 3.33 -7.05 -10.48
N LEU A 34 2.58 -6.63 -9.44
CA LEU A 34 1.18 -7.01 -9.26
C LEU A 34 0.30 -6.53 -10.43
N VAL A 35 0.45 -5.26 -10.82
CA VAL A 35 -0.28 -4.67 -11.96
C VAL A 35 0.06 -5.38 -13.26
N ARG A 36 1.32 -5.76 -13.48
CA ARG A 36 1.72 -6.57 -14.64
C ARG A 36 0.99 -7.93 -14.66
N ARG A 37 0.93 -8.60 -13.50
CA ARG A 37 0.20 -9.88 -13.35
C ARG A 37 -1.29 -9.70 -13.60
N ALA A 38 -1.90 -8.65 -13.07
CA ALA A 38 -3.33 -8.38 -13.22
C ALA A 38 -3.72 -8.07 -14.68
N LYS A 39 -2.81 -7.48 -15.48
CA LYS A 39 -3.04 -7.31 -16.93
C LYS A 39 -3.00 -8.64 -17.69
N GLN A 40 -2.20 -9.61 -17.24
CA GLN A 40 -2.07 -10.92 -17.88
C GLN A 40 -3.17 -11.90 -17.42
N ASN A 41 -3.62 -11.78 -16.17
CA ASN A 41 -4.69 -12.57 -15.60
C ASN A 41 -5.68 -11.67 -14.84
N PRO A 42 -6.65 -11.06 -15.55
CA PRO A 42 -7.63 -10.15 -14.95
C PRO A 42 -8.56 -10.81 -13.94
N GLU A 43 -8.83 -12.11 -14.09
CA GLU A 43 -9.76 -12.85 -13.22
C GLU A 43 -9.21 -13.03 -11.79
N GLY A 44 -7.89 -12.96 -11.62
CA GLY A 44 -7.24 -13.10 -10.31
C GLY A 44 -7.42 -11.90 -9.37
N ASP A 45 -7.75 -10.71 -9.88
CA ASP A 45 -8.12 -9.54 -9.08
C ASP A 45 -9.05 -8.61 -9.88
N PRO A 46 -10.37 -8.91 -9.87
CA PRO A 46 -11.36 -8.13 -10.63
C PRO A 46 -11.40 -6.65 -10.23
N ARG A 47 -11.10 -6.32 -8.97
CA ARG A 47 -11.09 -4.94 -8.48
C ARG A 47 -9.91 -4.15 -9.03
N LEU A 48 -8.74 -4.77 -9.12
CA LEU A 48 -7.57 -4.15 -9.75
C LEU A 48 -7.75 -4.03 -11.26
N ALA A 49 -8.36 -5.04 -11.90
CA ALA A 49 -8.69 -4.98 -13.33
C ALA A 49 -9.64 -3.81 -13.64
N ASP A 50 -10.72 -3.65 -12.88
CA ASP A 50 -11.65 -2.52 -13.01
C ASP A 50 -10.96 -1.17 -12.74
N LEU A 51 -10.08 -1.09 -11.74
CA LEU A 51 -9.30 0.13 -11.49
C LEU A 51 -8.39 0.48 -12.67
N LEU A 52 -7.75 -0.52 -13.29
CA LEU A 52 -6.89 -0.34 -14.47
C LEU A 52 -7.67 0.02 -15.73
N ALA A 53 -8.94 -0.40 -15.83
CA ALA A 53 -9.83 0.03 -16.92
C ALA A 53 -10.20 1.51 -16.81
N ARG A 54 -10.34 2.04 -15.58
CA ARG A 54 -10.80 3.42 -15.33
C ARG A 54 -9.69 4.45 -15.13
N LYS A 55 -8.47 4.04 -14.82
CA LYS A 55 -7.37 4.95 -14.43
C LYS A 55 -6.06 4.63 -15.16
N PRO A 56 -5.21 5.64 -15.41
CA PRO A 56 -3.86 5.41 -15.94
C PRO A 56 -3.08 4.43 -15.07
N THR A 57 -2.30 3.54 -15.70
CA THR A 57 -1.61 2.45 -15.00
C THR A 57 -0.76 2.93 -13.82
N ARG A 58 0.02 4.02 -13.98
CA ARG A 58 0.84 4.56 -12.88
C ARG A 58 0.01 5.04 -11.68
N VAL A 59 -1.16 5.63 -11.93
CA VAL A 59 -2.07 6.09 -10.86
C VAL A 59 -2.62 4.89 -10.10
N ALA A 60 -3.04 3.84 -10.81
CA ALA A 60 -3.49 2.59 -10.20
C ALA A 60 -2.38 1.92 -9.36
N THR A 61 -1.15 1.86 -9.87
CA THR A 61 0.01 1.32 -9.14
C THR A 61 0.26 2.08 -7.84
N VAL A 62 0.26 3.42 -7.88
CA VAL A 62 0.48 4.25 -6.69
C VAL A 62 -0.67 4.10 -5.70
N ALA A 63 -1.91 4.02 -6.18
CA ALA A 63 -3.07 3.78 -5.32
C ALA A 63 -2.99 2.43 -4.61
N MET A 64 -2.59 1.37 -5.32
CA MET A 64 -2.36 0.05 -4.72
C MET A 64 -1.22 0.08 -3.71
N ALA A 65 -0.12 0.80 -3.99
CA ALA A 65 0.99 0.93 -3.05
C ALA A 65 0.57 1.63 -1.76
N ASN A 66 -0.24 2.69 -1.88
CA ASN A 66 -0.80 3.39 -0.72
C ASN A 66 -1.75 2.49 0.09
N LYS A 67 -2.61 1.71 -0.58
CA LYS A 67 -3.49 0.73 0.09
C LYS A 67 -2.68 -0.30 0.88
N THR A 68 -1.67 -0.90 0.26
CA THR A 68 -0.78 -1.88 0.90
C THR A 68 -0.03 -1.28 2.08
N ALA A 69 0.48 -0.04 1.94
CA ALA A 69 1.14 0.66 3.04
C ALA A 69 0.22 0.83 4.26
N ARG A 70 -1.06 1.15 4.05
CA ARG A 70 -2.04 1.28 5.14
C ARG A 70 -2.36 -0.06 5.81
N ILE A 71 -2.40 -1.15 5.03
CA ILE A 71 -2.57 -2.50 5.57
C ILE A 71 -1.38 -2.87 6.44
N VAL A 72 -0.15 -2.72 5.93
CA VAL A 72 1.09 -2.98 6.68
C VAL A 72 1.12 -2.15 7.96
N TRP A 73 0.80 -0.86 7.88
CA TRP A 73 0.73 0.01 9.05
C TRP A 73 -0.29 -0.49 10.08
N ALA A 74 -1.50 -0.86 9.67
CA ALA A 74 -2.53 -1.34 10.59
C ALA A 74 -2.11 -2.63 11.31
N ILE A 75 -1.47 -3.55 10.59
CA ILE A 75 -0.93 -4.80 11.13
C ILE A 75 0.15 -4.51 12.17
N MET A 76 1.12 -3.67 11.83
CA MET A 76 2.22 -3.30 12.73
C MET A 76 1.71 -2.53 13.96
N ALA A 77 0.79 -1.58 13.77
CA ALA A 77 0.26 -0.75 14.85
C ALA A 77 -0.62 -1.54 15.83
N ARG A 78 -1.28 -2.60 15.37
CA ARG A 78 -2.16 -3.44 16.20
C ARG A 78 -1.48 -4.72 16.70
N GLY A 79 -0.27 -5.04 16.21
CA GLY A 79 0.39 -6.31 16.49
C GLY A 79 -0.36 -7.52 15.95
N GLU A 80 -1.17 -7.33 14.90
CA GLU A 80 -2.01 -8.39 14.32
C GLU A 80 -1.27 -9.16 13.22
N ILE A 81 -1.81 -10.32 12.83
CA ILE A 81 -1.32 -11.11 11.68
C ILE A 81 -2.14 -10.73 10.45
N TYR A 82 -1.51 -10.64 9.27
CA TYR A 82 -2.21 -10.41 8.02
C TYR A 82 -3.31 -11.45 7.77
N ARG A 83 -4.54 -10.99 7.56
CA ARG A 83 -5.69 -11.84 7.20
C ARG A 83 -6.18 -11.47 5.80
N PRO A 84 -6.11 -12.38 4.82
CA PRO A 84 -6.69 -12.12 3.50
C PRO A 84 -8.20 -11.91 3.63
N GLY A 85 -8.73 -10.91 2.91
CA GLY A 85 -10.17 -10.60 2.94
C GLY A 85 -10.66 -9.88 4.20
N HIS A 86 -9.77 -9.31 5.03
CA HIS A 86 -10.17 -8.49 6.17
C HIS A 86 -11.10 -7.35 5.72
N ARG A 87 -12.40 -7.50 6.01
CA ARG A 87 -13.37 -6.42 5.94
C ARG A 87 -13.24 -5.62 7.24
N PRO A 88 -12.93 -4.31 7.19
CA PRO A 88 -13.01 -3.51 8.39
C PRO A 88 -14.43 -3.64 8.92
N ALA A 89 -14.58 -3.94 10.21
CA ALA A 89 -15.88 -3.82 10.87
C ALA A 89 -16.30 -2.36 10.66
N LEU A 90 -17.30 -2.14 9.81
CA LEU A 90 -17.91 -0.82 9.63
C LEU A 90 -18.38 -0.43 11.03
N ALA A 91 -17.74 0.58 11.63
CA ALA A 91 -18.24 1.17 12.85
C ALA A 91 -19.66 1.67 12.55
N ALA A 92 -20.62 1.16 13.33
CA ALA A 92 -22.01 1.58 13.31
C ALA A 92 -22.15 3.06 13.68
#